data_AF-A0A0S1YAH1-F1
#
_entry.id   AF-A0A0S1YAH1-F1
#
_cell.length_a   1.000
_cell.length_b   1.000
_cell.length_c   1.000
_cell.angle_alpha   90.00
_cell.angle_beta   90.00
_cell.angle_gamma   90.00
#
_symmetry.space_group_name_H-M   'P 1'
#
loop_
_entity.id
_entity.type
_entity.pdbx_description
1 polymer ?
#
loop_
_entity_poly.entity_id
_entity_poly.type
_entity_poly.pdbx_seq_one_letter_code
_entity_poly.pdbx_strand_id
1 'polypeptide(L)'
;MTNTPRFIPVLLAALLLAAPLEAVHAQAMPGGSTQSQNANMTTLDTLPPEGGWQALANLLDKAKPSTDTRLTPTPSQITDRIELLLNQGKNEQALKMIDDRIAAVRNRGPNDGTDVQLEFQHARALAALGRVDEAMDVYTEMTQRYPELPEPWNNMAVLYVGRGDIDRAQDALRSALLAWPAYPAAKANMADVQLMLARRSYSEASKLGVTGSQNKARALDNLLNEKKPQ
;
A
#
# COMPACT_ATOMS: atom_id res chain seq x y z
N MET A 1 46.36 19.86 58.76
CA MET A 1 47.68 20.19 58.18
C MET A 1 48.34 18.90 57.71
N THR A 2 49.00 19.00 56.56
CA THR A 2 49.55 17.97 55.67
C THR A 2 50.63 17.06 56.28
N ASN A 3 50.70 15.80 55.84
CA ASN A 3 51.85 15.27 55.07
C ASN A 3 51.78 13.75 54.86
N THR A 4 51.88 13.34 53.60
CA THR A 4 52.33 12.00 53.17
C THR A 4 53.86 11.95 53.13
N PRO A 5 54.47 10.75 53.18
CA PRO A 5 55.23 10.33 51.99
C PRO A 5 55.18 8.82 51.66
N ARG A 6 55.47 8.53 50.38
CA ARG A 6 55.66 7.23 49.71
C ARG A 6 57.04 6.61 50.03
N PHE A 7 57.21 5.28 49.88
CA PHE A 7 58.35 4.62 49.19
C PHE A 7 58.08 3.10 48.94
N ILE A 8 58.69 2.57 47.87
CA ILE A 8 58.45 1.30 47.11
C ILE A 8 59.60 0.28 47.42
N PRO A 9 59.42 -1.08 47.35
CA PRO A 9 59.97 -1.84 46.19
C PRO A 9 59.20 -3.11 45.76
N VAL A 10 59.62 -3.57 44.58
CA VAL A 10 59.18 -4.67 43.69
C VAL A 10 59.77 -6.04 44.10
N LEU A 11 59.09 -7.17 43.85
CA LEU A 11 59.62 -8.29 43.01
C LEU A 11 58.66 -9.47 42.77
N LEU A 12 58.86 -10.06 41.59
CA LEU A 12 58.27 -11.21 40.88
C LEU A 12 58.28 -12.55 41.65
N ALA A 13 57.28 -13.40 41.34
CA ALA A 13 57.51 -14.80 40.98
C ALA A 13 56.28 -15.37 40.22
N ALA A 14 56.51 -15.84 39.00
CA ALA A 14 55.59 -16.62 38.19
C ALA A 14 55.74 -18.12 38.52
N LEU A 15 54.66 -18.89 38.42
CA LEU A 15 54.75 -20.27 37.93
C LEU A 15 53.40 -20.72 37.33
N LEU A 16 53.45 -21.09 36.06
CA LEU A 16 52.38 -21.72 35.28
C LEU A 16 52.09 -23.14 35.80
N LEU A 17 50.83 -23.55 35.80
CA LEU A 17 50.43 -24.95 35.62
C LEU A 17 49.28 -25.02 34.60
N ALA A 18 49.53 -25.80 33.55
CA ALA A 18 48.73 -25.94 32.36
C ALA A 18 47.58 -26.95 32.53
N ALA A 19 46.44 -26.64 31.92
CA ALA A 19 45.39 -27.59 31.57
C ALA A 19 44.97 -27.33 30.10
N PRO A 20 44.56 -28.36 29.34
CA PRO A 20 44.54 -28.33 27.89
C PRO A 20 43.46 -27.37 27.37
N LEU A 21 43.86 -26.42 26.50
CA LEU A 21 42.93 -25.79 25.58
C LEU A 21 42.42 -26.87 24.64
N GLU A 22 41.20 -27.36 24.87
CA GLU A 22 40.38 -27.71 23.72
C GLU A 22 40.21 -26.42 22.91
N ALA A 23 40.72 -26.46 21.69
CA ALA A 23 40.57 -25.37 20.75
C ALA A 23 39.08 -25.13 20.52
N VAL A 24 38.49 -24.19 21.25
CA VAL A 24 37.40 -23.38 20.71
C VAL A 24 38.01 -22.74 19.48
N HIS A 25 37.75 -23.35 18.34
CA HIS A 25 38.09 -22.81 17.05
C HIS A 25 37.33 -21.49 16.94
N ALA A 26 38.00 -20.40 17.31
CA ALA A 26 37.65 -19.08 16.85
C ALA A 26 37.86 -19.10 15.34
N GLN A 27 36.87 -19.62 14.60
CA GLN A 27 36.74 -19.33 13.20
C GLN A 27 36.54 -17.83 13.11
N ALA A 28 37.63 -17.14 12.77
CA ALA A 28 37.55 -15.82 12.17
C ALA A 28 36.71 -16.01 10.90
N MET A 29 35.40 -15.75 11.01
CA MET A 29 34.53 -15.68 9.86
C MET A 29 35.07 -14.56 8.95
N PRO A 30 35.09 -14.77 7.63
CA PRO A 30 35.56 -13.76 6.71
C PRO A 30 34.76 -12.49 6.97
N GLY A 31 35.45 -11.37 7.16
CA GLY A 31 34.85 -10.06 7.29
C GLY A 31 33.99 -9.80 6.06
N GLY A 32 32.70 -10.13 6.19
CA GLY A 32 31.72 -9.87 5.17
C GLY A 32 31.71 -8.37 4.97
N SER A 33 32.03 -7.95 3.76
CA SER A 33 31.71 -6.64 3.22
C SER A 33 30.19 -6.46 3.28
N THR A 34 29.66 -6.21 4.47
CA THR A 34 28.34 -5.60 4.69
C THR A 34 28.50 -4.11 4.42
N GLN A 35 28.98 -3.80 3.21
CA GLN A 35 28.98 -2.47 2.68
C GLN A 35 27.51 -2.06 2.53
N SER A 36 27.03 -1.28 3.49
CA SER A 36 25.96 -0.31 3.29
C SER A 36 24.60 -0.85 2.78
N GLN A 37 24.20 -2.08 3.10
CA GLN A 37 22.81 -2.50 2.79
C GLN A 37 21.78 -1.73 3.65
N ASN A 38 22.16 -1.34 4.87
CA ASN A 38 21.26 -0.64 5.81
C ASN A 38 21.23 0.89 5.62
N ALA A 39 22.20 1.50 4.93
CA ALA A 39 22.31 2.96 4.86
C ALA A 39 21.22 3.63 3.99
N ASN A 40 20.61 2.86 3.09
CA ASN A 40 19.55 3.32 2.20
C ASN A 40 18.17 2.81 2.62
N MET A 41 18.06 2.09 3.75
CA MET A 41 16.78 1.62 4.25
C MET A 41 15.96 2.80 4.76
N THR A 42 14.69 2.78 4.39
CA THR A 42 13.70 3.70 4.91
C THR A 42 12.97 3.09 6.08
N THR A 43 12.15 3.89 6.76
CA THR A 43 11.27 3.39 7.81
C THR A 43 10.20 2.40 7.31
N LEU A 44 10.03 2.25 5.99
CA LEU A 44 9.10 1.30 5.37
C LEU A 44 9.65 -0.12 5.28
N ASP A 45 10.97 -0.28 5.33
CA ASP A 45 11.64 -1.56 5.13
C ASP A 45 11.67 -2.37 6.42
N THR A 46 11.53 -3.70 6.34
CA THR A 46 11.69 -4.57 7.50
C THR A 46 13.16 -4.79 7.79
N LEU A 47 13.58 -4.64 9.06
CA LEU A 47 14.94 -4.97 9.47
C LEU A 47 15.23 -6.46 9.23
N PRO A 48 16.39 -6.82 8.66
CA PRO A 48 16.84 -8.21 8.60
C PRO A 48 16.91 -8.79 10.02
N PRO A 49 16.67 -10.10 10.21
CA PRO A 49 16.87 -10.74 11.50
C PRO A 49 18.34 -10.62 11.91
N GLU A 50 18.60 -9.80 12.92
CA GLU A 50 19.92 -9.57 13.51
C GLU A 50 20.50 -10.93 13.97
N GLY A 51 21.61 -11.38 13.38
CA GLY A 51 22.32 -12.56 13.86
C GLY A 51 23.00 -12.26 15.20
N GLY A 52 22.70 -13.02 16.25
CA GLY A 52 23.53 -13.20 17.46
C GLY A 52 23.78 -11.99 18.39
N TRP A 53 23.48 -10.76 17.98
CA TRP A 53 23.70 -9.54 18.75
C TRP A 53 22.54 -9.16 19.70
N GLN A 54 21.46 -9.96 19.76
CA GLN A 54 20.29 -9.66 20.62
C GLN A 54 20.66 -9.41 22.07
N ALA A 55 21.64 -10.13 22.64
CA ALA A 55 22.04 -9.95 24.03
C ALA A 55 22.67 -8.56 24.30
N LEU A 56 23.42 -8.03 23.33
CA LEU A 56 24.03 -6.70 23.42
C LEU A 56 23.03 -5.59 23.05
N ALA A 57 22.16 -5.85 22.07
CA ALA A 57 21.08 -4.94 21.67
C ALA A 57 20.09 -4.72 22.83
N ASN A 58 19.63 -5.78 23.50
CA ASN A 58 18.73 -5.70 24.66
C ASN A 58 19.31 -4.91 25.85
N LEU A 59 20.64 -4.88 25.98
CA LEU A 59 21.35 -4.12 27.02
C LEU A 59 21.43 -2.62 26.68
N LEU A 60 21.60 -2.27 25.40
CA LEU A 60 21.67 -0.89 24.91
C LEU A 60 20.29 -0.24 24.76
N ASP A 61 19.27 -1.04 24.42
CA ASP A 61 17.87 -0.61 24.24
C ASP A 61 17.24 -0.11 25.54
N LYS A 62 17.69 -0.65 26.69
CA LYS A 62 17.25 -0.23 28.03
C LYS A 62 17.79 1.14 28.47
N ALA A 63 18.72 1.76 27.73
CA ALA A 63 19.47 2.93 28.18
C ALA A 63 19.37 4.16 27.26
N LYS A 64 18.64 4.12 26.13
CA LYS A 64 18.52 5.26 25.21
C LYS A 64 17.08 5.49 24.76
N PRO A 65 16.64 6.73 24.50
CA PRO A 65 15.48 6.97 23.67
C PRO A 65 15.80 6.39 22.28
N SER A 66 15.14 5.29 21.92
CA SER A 66 15.29 4.63 20.63
C SER A 66 14.76 5.53 19.52
N THR A 67 15.60 6.40 18.97
CA THR A 67 15.31 7.14 17.74
C THR A 67 15.68 6.27 16.55
N ASP A 68 14.69 5.82 15.79
CA ASP A 68 14.90 5.15 14.51
C ASP A 68 15.74 6.05 13.60
N THR A 69 16.97 5.63 13.29
CA THR A 69 17.92 6.42 12.49
C THR A 69 17.76 6.19 10.99
N ARG A 70 16.76 5.42 10.56
CA ARG A 70 16.48 5.18 9.14
C ARG A 70 16.00 6.44 8.43
N LEU A 71 16.20 6.47 7.12
CA LEU A 71 15.80 7.61 6.29
C LEU A 71 14.28 7.78 6.31
N THR A 72 13.83 9.04 6.37
CA THR A 72 12.41 9.36 6.16
C THR A 72 12.04 9.05 4.72
N PRO A 73 11.00 8.23 4.46
CA PRO A 73 10.61 7.87 3.10
C PRO A 73 10.20 9.11 2.29
N THR A 74 10.52 9.11 0.99
CA THR A 74 10.02 10.13 0.07
C THR A 74 8.52 9.96 -0.18
N PRO A 75 7.81 11.00 -0.66
CA PRO A 75 6.40 10.87 -1.05
C PRO A 75 6.15 9.72 -2.03
N SER A 76 7.00 9.56 -3.05
CA SER A 76 6.89 8.46 -4.03
C SER A 76 7.04 7.09 -3.38
N GLN A 77 7.99 6.91 -2.46
CA GLN A 77 8.19 5.63 -1.77
C GLN A 77 6.97 5.27 -0.90
N ILE A 78 6.30 6.28 -0.34
CA ILE A 78 5.06 6.09 0.42
C ILE A 78 3.93 5.65 -0.52
N THR A 79 3.70 6.34 -1.63
CA THR A 79 2.64 5.99 -2.60
C THR A 79 2.88 4.64 -3.27
N ASP A 80 4.13 4.28 -3.55
CA ASP A 80 4.51 2.96 -4.11
C ASP A 80 4.21 1.84 -3.10
N ARG A 81 4.50 2.08 -1.82
CA ARG A 81 4.19 1.13 -0.74
C ARG A 81 2.69 0.96 -0.56
N ILE A 82 1.93 2.06 -0.61
CA ILE A 82 0.46 2.02 -0.56
C ILE A 82 -0.08 1.20 -1.72
N GLU A 83 0.42 1.44 -2.94
CA GLU A 83 0.01 0.69 -4.13
C GLU A 83 0.24 -0.82 -3.94
N LEU A 84 1.41 -1.20 -3.42
CA LEU A 84 1.71 -2.59 -3.11
C LEU A 84 0.75 -3.20 -2.09
N LEU A 85 0.40 -2.45 -1.04
CA LEU A 85 -0.56 -2.91 -0.01
C LEU A 85 -1.96 -3.11 -0.60
N LEU A 86 -2.43 -2.19 -1.45
CA LEU A 86 -3.72 -2.30 -2.15
C LEU A 86 -3.75 -3.51 -3.08
N ASN A 87 -2.68 -3.73 -3.84
CA ASN A 87 -2.57 -4.88 -4.74
C ASN A 87 -2.48 -6.23 -3.99
N GLN A 88 -2.06 -6.21 -2.72
CA GLN A 88 -2.08 -7.37 -1.83
C GLN A 88 -3.41 -7.55 -1.07
N GLY A 89 -4.39 -6.65 -1.28
CA GLY A 89 -5.65 -6.64 -0.53
C GLY A 89 -5.51 -6.21 0.93
N LYS A 90 -4.35 -5.69 1.34
CA LYS A 90 -4.09 -5.19 2.70
C LYS A 90 -4.64 -3.77 2.86
N ASN A 91 -5.94 -3.61 2.59
CA ASN A 91 -6.59 -2.32 2.42
C ASN A 91 -6.61 -1.49 3.73
N GLU A 92 -6.74 -2.13 4.89
CA GLU A 92 -6.68 -1.44 6.18
C GLU A 92 -5.28 -0.85 6.44
N GLN A 93 -4.22 -1.59 6.11
CA GLN A 93 -2.84 -1.11 6.26
C GLN A 93 -2.56 0.04 5.28
N ALA A 94 -3.05 -0.09 4.05
CA ALA A 94 -2.95 0.96 3.04
C ALA A 94 -3.66 2.24 3.51
N LEU A 95 -4.90 2.12 3.98
CA LEU A 95 -5.69 3.24 4.48
C LEU A 95 -5.01 3.94 5.66
N LYS A 96 -4.51 3.18 6.64
CA LYS A 96 -3.78 3.77 7.76
C LYS A 96 -2.57 4.59 7.29
N MET A 97 -1.81 4.06 6.33
CA MET A 97 -0.64 4.73 5.78
C MET A 97 -0.99 6.00 5.00
N ILE A 98 -2.14 6.00 4.32
CA ILE A 98 -2.71 7.17 3.65
C ILE A 98 -3.10 8.23 4.68
N ASP A 99 -3.81 7.86 5.75
CA ASP A 99 -4.23 8.78 6.81
C ASP A 99 -3.03 9.44 7.50
N ASP A 100 -2.01 8.64 7.82
CA ASP A 100 -0.75 9.13 8.40
C ASP A 100 -0.07 10.15 7.45
N ARG A 101 -0.10 9.90 6.14
CA ARG A 101 0.45 10.82 5.13
C ARG A 101 -0.37 12.10 5.01
N ILE A 102 -1.69 12.02 4.95
CA ILE A 102 -2.59 13.18 4.90
C ILE A 102 -2.37 14.07 6.13
N ALA A 103 -2.28 13.48 7.32
CA ALA A 103 -2.00 14.20 8.56
C ALA A 103 -0.63 14.88 8.53
N ALA A 104 0.41 14.19 8.02
CA ALA A 104 1.75 14.75 7.90
C ALA A 104 1.81 15.94 6.93
N VAL A 105 1.10 15.88 5.79
CA VAL A 105 1.02 16.97 4.82
C VAL A 105 0.27 18.17 5.40
N ARG A 106 -0.88 17.94 6.05
CA ARG A 106 -1.66 19.02 6.70
C ARG A 106 -0.80 19.82 7.69
N ASN A 107 0.12 19.17 8.40
CA ASN A 107 1.01 19.81 9.37
C ASN A 107 2.19 20.57 8.75
N ARG A 108 2.52 20.37 7.47
CA ARG A 108 3.65 21.03 6.77
C ARG A 108 3.27 22.33 6.03
N GLY A 109 1.98 22.67 5.99
CA GLY A 109 1.47 23.87 5.34
C GLY A 109 1.17 23.70 3.84
N PRO A 110 0.49 24.68 3.21
CA PRO A 110 -0.14 24.56 1.89
C PRO A 110 0.81 24.45 0.68
N ASN A 111 2.13 24.35 0.89
CA ASN A 111 3.13 24.34 -0.20
C ASN A 111 3.47 22.93 -0.71
N ASP A 112 3.06 21.87 0.00
CA ASP A 112 3.07 20.50 -0.53
C ASP A 112 1.82 20.35 -1.40
N GLY A 113 1.97 20.48 -2.72
CA GLY A 113 0.86 20.39 -3.67
C GLY A 113 0.02 19.12 -3.51
N THR A 114 -1.23 19.18 -3.99
CA THR A 114 -2.17 18.05 -3.91
C THR A 114 -1.59 16.79 -4.55
N ASP A 115 -1.49 15.72 -3.76
CA ASP A 115 -1.03 14.41 -4.22
C ASP A 115 -2.22 13.65 -4.80
N VAL A 116 -2.51 13.91 -6.08
CA VAL A 116 -3.64 13.30 -6.81
C VAL A 116 -3.57 11.78 -6.80
N GLN A 117 -2.36 11.22 -6.82
CA GLN A 117 -2.15 9.77 -6.72
C GLN A 117 -2.57 9.24 -5.34
N LEU A 118 -2.21 9.95 -4.26
CA LEU A 118 -2.64 9.59 -2.91
C LEU A 118 -4.17 9.68 -2.74
N GLU A 119 -4.82 10.70 -3.32
CA GLU A 119 -6.29 10.82 -3.32
C GLU A 119 -6.96 9.63 -4.03
N PHE A 120 -6.42 9.26 -5.19
CA PHE A 120 -6.91 8.10 -5.94
C PHE A 120 -6.74 6.79 -5.15
N GLN A 121 -5.59 6.61 -4.50
CA GLN A 121 -5.31 5.46 -3.64
C GLN A 121 -6.20 5.42 -2.40
N HIS A 122 -6.55 6.58 -1.84
CA HIS A 122 -7.49 6.70 -0.73
C HIS A 122 -8.87 6.18 -1.12
N ALA A 123 -9.42 6.69 -2.23
CA ALA A 123 -10.71 6.25 -2.73
C ALA A 123 -10.72 4.74 -3.06
N ARG A 124 -9.64 4.20 -3.62
CA ARG A 124 -9.48 2.75 -3.86
C ARG A 124 -9.48 1.95 -2.56
N ALA A 125 -8.76 2.40 -1.53
CA ALA A 125 -8.71 1.74 -0.23
C ALA A 125 -10.10 1.71 0.42
N LEU A 126 -10.80 2.85 0.42
CA LEU A 126 -12.17 2.98 0.94
C LEU A 126 -13.13 2.04 0.21
N ALA A 127 -13.11 2.03 -1.12
CA ALA A 127 -13.94 1.15 -1.94
C ALA A 127 -13.69 -0.33 -1.61
N ALA A 128 -12.42 -0.74 -1.49
CA ALA A 128 -12.05 -2.11 -1.21
C ALA A 128 -12.38 -2.55 0.24
N LEU A 129 -12.61 -1.61 1.15
CA LEU A 129 -13.11 -1.84 2.51
C LEU A 129 -14.64 -1.78 2.61
N GLY A 130 -15.36 -1.61 1.49
CA GLY A 130 -16.81 -1.47 1.46
C GLY A 130 -17.32 -0.11 1.92
N ARG A 131 -16.43 0.87 2.16
CA ARG A 131 -16.77 2.26 2.50
C ARG A 131 -17.11 3.04 1.23
N VAL A 132 -18.14 2.57 0.51
CA VAL A 132 -18.42 2.99 -0.87
C VAL A 132 -18.86 4.45 -0.96
N ASP A 133 -19.63 4.97 -0.01
CA ASP A 133 -20.05 6.38 -0.03
C ASP A 133 -18.85 7.33 0.09
N GLU A 134 -17.93 7.03 1.01
CA GLU A 134 -16.72 7.84 1.19
C GLU A 134 -15.80 7.77 -0.04
N ALA A 135 -15.68 6.59 -0.66
CA ALA A 135 -14.94 6.46 -1.92
C ALA A 135 -15.57 7.29 -3.05
N MET A 136 -16.90 7.31 -3.14
CA MET A 136 -17.64 8.11 -4.12
C MET A 136 -17.46 9.60 -3.90
N ASP A 137 -17.42 10.08 -2.66
CA ASP A 137 -17.17 11.48 -2.35
C ASP A 137 -15.78 11.90 -2.84
N VAL A 138 -14.74 11.11 -2.54
CA VAL A 138 -13.37 11.39 -2.98
C VAL A 138 -13.28 11.37 -4.51
N TYR A 139 -13.82 10.33 -5.18
CA TYR A 139 -13.80 10.30 -6.65
C TYR A 139 -14.58 11.47 -7.26
N THR A 140 -15.71 11.86 -6.69
CA THR A 140 -16.49 13.00 -7.17
C THR A 140 -15.66 14.28 -7.11
N GLU A 141 -14.98 14.53 -6.00
CA GLU A 141 -14.09 15.68 -5.87
C GLU A 141 -12.94 15.64 -6.90
N MET A 142 -12.31 14.48 -7.07
CA MET A 142 -11.26 14.29 -8.08
C MET A 142 -11.77 14.60 -9.49
N THR A 143 -12.98 14.15 -9.84
CA THR A 143 -13.56 14.40 -11.18
C THR A 143 -13.91 15.87 -11.43
N GLN A 144 -14.17 16.64 -10.37
CA GLN A 144 -14.40 18.08 -10.48
C GLN A 144 -13.09 18.85 -10.66
N ARG A 145 -12.02 18.44 -9.97
CA ARG A 145 -10.71 19.09 -10.05
C ARG A 145 -9.88 18.66 -11.25
N TYR A 146 -10.00 17.40 -11.65
CA TYR A 146 -9.20 16.75 -12.70
C TYR A 146 -10.10 15.96 -13.66
N PRO A 147 -10.99 16.64 -14.40
CA PRO A 147 -11.92 15.97 -15.32
C PRO A 147 -11.22 15.19 -16.45
N GLU A 148 -9.95 15.49 -16.73
CA GLU A 148 -9.08 14.83 -17.71
C GLU A 148 -8.53 13.48 -17.25
N LEU A 149 -8.65 13.13 -15.97
CA LEU A 149 -8.22 11.83 -15.46
C LEU A 149 -9.32 10.78 -15.66
N PRO A 150 -9.09 9.74 -16.47
CA PRO A 150 -10.10 8.73 -16.73
C PRO A 150 -10.31 7.73 -15.58
N GLU A 151 -9.33 7.59 -14.68
CA GLU A 151 -9.34 6.58 -13.62
C GLU A 151 -10.45 6.80 -12.57
N PRO A 152 -10.68 8.02 -12.03
CA PRO A 152 -11.78 8.26 -11.07
C PRO A 152 -13.15 7.93 -11.67
N TRP A 153 -13.42 8.40 -12.89
CA TRP A 153 -14.65 8.10 -13.62
C TRP A 153 -14.88 6.59 -13.79
N ASN A 154 -13.84 5.85 -14.18
CA ASN A 154 -13.92 4.40 -14.35
C ASN A 154 -14.20 3.67 -13.02
N ASN A 155 -13.58 4.10 -11.91
CA ASN A 155 -13.84 3.49 -10.60
C ASN A 155 -15.24 3.81 -10.06
N MET A 156 -15.74 5.04 -10.24
CA MET A 156 -17.13 5.38 -9.95
C MET A 156 -18.10 4.47 -10.70
N ALA A 157 -17.83 4.17 -11.96
CA ALA A 157 -18.67 3.28 -12.75
C ALA A 157 -18.74 1.86 -12.17
N VAL A 158 -17.61 1.30 -11.73
CA VAL A 158 -17.57 -0.01 -11.05
C VAL A 158 -18.42 0.01 -9.77
N LEU A 159 -18.32 1.09 -8.99
CA LEU A 159 -19.12 1.25 -7.77
C LEU A 159 -20.62 1.42 -8.07
N TYR A 160 -20.98 2.16 -9.12
CA TYR A 160 -22.36 2.30 -9.58
C TYR A 160 -22.95 0.97 -10.04
N VAL A 161 -22.20 0.16 -10.79
CA VAL A 161 -22.59 -1.22 -11.13
C VAL A 161 -22.83 -2.05 -9.87
N GLY A 162 -21.93 -1.97 -8.89
CA GLY A 162 -22.10 -2.66 -7.60
C GLY A 162 -23.36 -2.28 -6.83
N ARG A 163 -23.86 -1.04 -7.01
CA ARG A 163 -25.13 -0.55 -6.45
C ARG A 163 -26.36 -0.84 -7.33
N GLY A 164 -26.16 -1.39 -8.52
CA GLY A 164 -27.21 -1.59 -9.51
C GLY A 164 -27.63 -0.33 -10.28
N ASP A 165 -26.88 0.77 -10.15
CA ASP A 165 -27.14 2.03 -10.86
C ASP A 165 -26.45 2.06 -12.22
N ILE A 166 -27.01 1.28 -13.16
CA ILE A 166 -26.38 1.02 -14.45
C ILE A 166 -26.32 2.28 -15.33
N ASP A 167 -27.30 3.19 -15.19
CA ASP A 167 -27.33 4.42 -15.98
C ASP A 167 -26.20 5.37 -15.55
N ARG A 168 -26.00 5.58 -14.24
CA ARG A 168 -24.85 6.39 -13.77
C ARG A 168 -23.51 5.75 -14.08
N ALA A 169 -23.43 4.41 -14.09
CA ALA A 169 -22.22 3.72 -14.53
C ALA A 169 -21.89 4.03 -16.00
N GLN A 170 -22.91 4.04 -16.88
CA GLN A 170 -22.73 4.38 -18.29
C GLN A 170 -22.23 5.82 -18.46
N ASP A 171 -22.83 6.78 -17.76
CA ASP A 171 -22.43 8.19 -17.83
C ASP A 171 -20.99 8.38 -17.36
N ALA A 172 -20.60 7.76 -16.25
CA ALA A 172 -19.23 7.82 -15.76
C ALA A 172 -18.22 7.22 -16.76
N LEU A 173 -18.54 6.07 -17.39
CA LEU A 173 -17.66 5.48 -18.40
C LEU A 173 -17.57 6.31 -19.68
N ARG A 174 -18.64 7.01 -20.04
CA ARG A 174 -18.60 7.99 -21.14
C ARG A 174 -17.64 9.13 -20.81
N SER A 175 -17.65 9.64 -19.57
CA SER A 175 -16.68 10.65 -19.14
C SER A 175 -15.24 10.11 -19.15
N ALA A 176 -15.01 8.89 -18.67
CA ALA A 176 -13.70 8.25 -18.73
C ALA A 176 -13.17 8.13 -20.17
N LEU A 177 -14.02 7.73 -21.11
CA LEU A 177 -13.67 7.60 -22.53
C LEU A 177 -13.59 8.94 -23.27
N LEU A 178 -14.22 9.99 -22.76
CA LEU A 178 -14.03 11.34 -23.26
C LEU A 178 -12.63 11.86 -22.87
N ALA A 179 -12.21 11.62 -21.63
CA ALA A 179 -10.88 11.97 -21.13
C ALA A 179 -9.78 11.18 -21.86
N TRP A 180 -9.97 9.86 -22.01
CA TRP A 180 -9.06 9.02 -22.78
C TRP A 180 -9.79 7.98 -23.64
N PRO A 181 -9.97 8.26 -24.95
CA PRO A 181 -10.73 7.38 -25.85
C PRO A 181 -10.18 5.95 -26.02
N ALA A 182 -8.90 5.73 -25.70
CA ALA A 182 -8.26 4.42 -25.80
C ALA A 182 -8.10 3.73 -24.43
N TYR A 183 -8.70 4.25 -23.35
CA TYR A 183 -8.56 3.69 -22.01
C TYR A 183 -9.09 2.25 -21.92
N PRO A 184 -8.22 1.23 -21.73
CA PRO A 184 -8.63 -0.16 -21.87
C PRO A 184 -9.65 -0.60 -20.82
N ALA A 185 -9.47 -0.19 -19.56
CA ALA A 185 -10.36 -0.55 -18.46
C ALA A 185 -11.78 0.00 -18.68
N ALA A 186 -11.92 1.27 -19.08
CA ALA A 186 -13.22 1.86 -19.37
C ALA A 186 -13.89 1.23 -20.60
N LYS A 187 -13.13 0.81 -21.63
CA LYS A 187 -13.72 0.08 -22.77
C LYS A 187 -14.29 -1.27 -22.34
N ALA A 188 -13.56 -2.03 -21.53
CA ALA A 188 -14.03 -3.31 -21.00
C ALA A 188 -15.27 -3.13 -20.13
N ASN A 189 -15.23 -2.17 -19.19
CA ASN A 189 -16.35 -1.87 -18.30
C ASN A 189 -17.58 -1.34 -19.05
N MET A 190 -17.39 -0.53 -20.10
CA MET A 190 -18.50 -0.04 -20.94
C MET A 190 -19.17 -1.18 -21.70
N ALA A 191 -18.41 -2.16 -22.19
CA ALA A 191 -18.99 -3.34 -22.83
C ALA A 191 -19.88 -4.11 -21.84
N ASP A 192 -19.45 -4.27 -20.59
CA ASP A 192 -20.26 -4.93 -19.55
C ASP A 192 -21.52 -4.16 -19.20
N VAL A 193 -21.40 -2.85 -19.03
CA VAL A 193 -22.57 -1.96 -18.80
C VAL A 193 -23.54 -2.03 -19.98
N GLN A 194 -23.05 -2.07 -21.22
CA GLN A 194 -23.91 -2.23 -22.41
C GLN A 194 -24.65 -3.56 -22.44
N LEU A 195 -24.02 -4.66 -22.01
CA LEU A 195 -24.70 -5.96 -21.87
C LEU A 195 -25.80 -5.89 -20.80
N MET A 196 -25.55 -5.24 -19.67
CA MET A 196 -26.54 -5.03 -18.61
C MET A 196 -27.75 -4.19 -19.08
N LEU A 197 -27.49 -3.13 -19.85
CA LEU A 197 -28.53 -2.30 -20.46
C LEU A 197 -29.35 -3.07 -21.49
N ALA A 198 -28.69 -3.82 -22.38
CA ALA A 198 -29.35 -4.66 -23.37
C ALA A 198 -30.25 -5.71 -22.70
N ARG A 199 -29.77 -6.33 -21.61
CA ARG A 199 -30.54 -7.27 -20.80
C ARG A 199 -31.78 -6.60 -20.19
N ARG A 200 -31.65 -5.39 -19.62
CA ARG A 200 -32.78 -4.61 -19.08
C ARG A 200 -33.83 -4.38 -20.17
N SER A 201 -33.42 -3.89 -21.34
CA SER A 201 -34.31 -3.60 -22.47
C SER A 201 -35.03 -4.87 -22.98
N TYR A 202 -34.34 -6.00 -23.09
CA TYR A 202 -34.98 -7.26 -23.47
C TYR A 202 -35.96 -7.78 -22.42
N SER A 203 -35.68 -7.58 -21.14
CA SER A 203 -36.61 -7.92 -20.05
C SER A 203 -37.90 -7.09 -20.17
N GLU A 204 -37.78 -5.78 -20.41
CA GLU A 204 -38.92 -4.89 -20.62
C GLU A 204 -39.73 -5.28 -21.87
N ALA A 205 -39.06 -5.51 -23.00
CA ALA A 205 -39.71 -5.96 -24.24
C ALA A 205 -40.45 -7.30 -24.05
N SER A 206 -39.88 -8.22 -23.26
CA SER A 206 -40.53 -9.48 -22.92
C SER A 206 -41.83 -9.28 -22.13
N LYS A 207 -41.88 -8.31 -21.20
CA LYS A 207 -43.11 -7.99 -20.45
C LYS A 207 -44.21 -7.44 -21.34
N LEU A 208 -43.83 -6.82 -22.46
CA LEU A 208 -44.74 -6.31 -23.49
C LEU A 208 -45.14 -7.37 -24.53
N GLY A 209 -44.69 -8.62 -24.38
CA GLY A 209 -45.05 -9.72 -25.29
C GLY A 209 -44.22 -9.79 -26.57
N VAL A 210 -43.07 -9.09 -26.66
CA VAL A 210 -42.20 -9.17 -27.83
C VAL A 210 -41.51 -10.54 -27.89
N THR A 211 -41.93 -11.36 -28.86
CA THR A 211 -41.44 -12.74 -29.07
C THR A 211 -39.92 -12.82 -29.14
N GLY A 212 -39.34 -13.79 -28.44
CA GLY A 212 -37.89 -14.04 -28.41
C GLY A 212 -37.08 -13.14 -27.48
N SER A 213 -37.65 -12.05 -26.96
CA SER A 213 -36.94 -11.14 -26.05
C SER A 213 -36.54 -11.80 -24.74
N GLN A 214 -37.38 -12.68 -24.18
CA GLN A 214 -37.06 -13.42 -22.96
C GLN A 214 -35.82 -14.30 -23.13
N ASN A 215 -35.69 -14.98 -24.27
CA ASN A 215 -34.55 -15.85 -24.55
C ASN A 215 -33.26 -15.03 -24.67
N LYS A 216 -33.33 -13.85 -25.30
CA LYS A 216 -32.19 -12.92 -25.39
C LYS A 216 -31.78 -12.38 -24.03
N ALA A 217 -32.72 -11.99 -23.17
CA ALA A 217 -32.43 -11.57 -21.81
C ALA A 217 -31.69 -12.66 -21.01
N ARG A 218 -32.17 -13.91 -21.09
CA ARG A 218 -31.52 -15.06 -20.43
C ARG A 218 -30.11 -15.35 -20.97
N ALA A 219 -29.90 -15.21 -22.28
CA ALA A 219 -28.58 -15.39 -22.87
C ALA A 219 -27.58 -14.34 -22.35
N LEU A 220 -28.02 -13.09 -22.19
CA LEU A 220 -27.20 -12.03 -21.61
C LEU A 220 -26.93 -12.24 -20.12
N ASP A 221 -27.88 -12.79 -19.35
CA ASP A 221 -27.64 -13.17 -17.96
C ASP A 221 -26.48 -14.19 -17.85
N ASN A 222 -26.42 -15.18 -18.74
CA ASN A 222 -25.34 -16.16 -18.75
C ASN A 222 -23.98 -15.51 -19.04
N LEU A 223 -23.89 -14.67 -20.07
CA LEU A 223 -22.66 -13.94 -20.42
C LEU A 223 -22.15 -13.06 -19.28
N LEU A 224 -23.06 -12.39 -18.56
CA LEU A 224 -22.72 -11.54 -17.41
C LEU A 224 -22.23 -12.36 -16.21
N ASN A 225 -22.69 -13.60 -16.05
CA ASN A 225 -22.30 -14.49 -14.96
C ASN A 225 -20.97 -15.21 -15.20
N GLU A 226 -20.61 -15.50 -16.46
CA GLU A 226 -19.33 -16.11 -16.84
C GLU A 226 -18.11 -15.27 -16.43
N LYS A 227 -18.27 -13.96 -16.25
CA LYS A 227 -17.19 -13.03 -15.91
C LYS A 227 -16.76 -13.00 -14.44
N LYS A 228 -17.44 -13.70 -13.53
CA LYS A 228 -17.00 -13.82 -12.14
C LYS A 228 -16.05 -15.01 -12.02
N PRO A 229 -14.73 -14.83 -11.82
CA PRO A 229 -13.87 -15.96 -11.46
C PRO A 229 -14.38 -16.58 -10.17
N GLN A 230 -14.43 -17.92 -10.12
CA GLN A 230 -14.71 -18.69 -8.92
C GLN A 230 -13.61 -18.51 -7.87
#